data_AF-A0AAW1SFQ3-F1
#
_entry.id   AF-A0AAW1SFQ3-F1
#
_cell.length_a   1.000
_cell.length_b   1.000
_cell.length_c   1.000
_cell.angle_alpha   90.00
_cell.angle_beta   90.00
_cell.angle_gamma   90.00
#
_symmetry.space_group_name_H-M   'P 1'
#
loop_
_entity.id
_entity.type
_entity.pdbx_description
1 polymer ?
#
loop_
_entity_poly.entity_id
_entity_poly.type
_entity_poly.pdbx_seq_one_letter_code
_entity_poly.pdbx_strand_id
1 'polypeptide(L)'
;MPEPWAILGTVVQAPVFGTISLVQQTTVIVEDGIITHMETAADGANLLVEQGLQASSVLRLQDGEFLCPGFIDLHVHAPQYSYAGTATDRPLMEWLGAYAFPREKAHADAEAARAEYTRLAARLAAHGTTTALLFGTMHRQACQELALTFQQRGLRAFIGKVCMDRHSAEGYQETTQEALAETEAFLQWIEELGDERIQAAITPRFVPTCTPELLAGLGQLAAKYDSAVQSHISESFDEVEFSQALHPEVDGRDIELFERAGLLRNRAVMAHGTCLTSAELRRLAETGTAIAHCPLSNFFFGDRLLPVRDVLALGVKVGLGTDVAGGYSPSMLNAMRSCVISSCALRMQCLAIHSIQQHDQYFRLAPSDPMAQNQARTSSPLCQSPQPMTSGRAAAMKPREPSIAAAQQHSASDSGTIPQSTTTASALSMDASKASPAESAVTSSLSHDQRASHADSASPGYSPQTSHRAAEVCESGMLLPKARPQSQRVQDQDMSIVPAAQRQELDCSRLDWTEAFWLATQGGAAALGLGNVCGTLEVGKSFDALRVDTQNSAAFDVFAADTPLDAFQKFVNLGDDRNISTVWVRGQEISKTP
;
A
#
# COMPACT_ATOMS: atom_id res chain seq x y z
N MET A 1 -27.22 -11.62 -22.91
CA MET A 1 -26.21 -12.36 -22.13
C MET A 1 -25.05 -12.57 -23.08
N PRO A 2 -23.83 -12.15 -22.76
CA PRO A 2 -22.67 -12.50 -23.57
C PRO A 2 -22.60 -14.03 -23.66
N GLU A 3 -22.25 -14.56 -24.84
CA GLU A 3 -22.10 -16.01 -25.00
C GLU A 3 -20.98 -16.52 -24.08
N PRO A 4 -21.12 -17.74 -23.52
CA PRO A 4 -20.04 -18.37 -22.78
C PRO A 4 -18.74 -18.36 -23.60
N TRP A 5 -17.63 -18.09 -22.92
CA TRP A 5 -16.31 -18.09 -23.53
C TRP A 5 -15.31 -18.73 -22.58
N ALA A 6 -14.15 -19.13 -23.10
CA ALA A 6 -13.17 -19.86 -22.32
C ALA A 6 -11.75 -19.33 -22.54
N ILE A 7 -10.90 -19.57 -21.54
CA ILE A 7 -9.45 -19.43 -21.66
C ILE A 7 -8.83 -20.82 -21.51
N LEU A 8 -7.90 -21.15 -22.40
CA LEU A 8 -7.04 -22.32 -22.27
C LEU A 8 -5.59 -21.85 -22.11
N GLY A 9 -4.93 -22.21 -21.01
CA GLY A 9 -3.56 -21.78 -20.77
C GLY A 9 -3.00 -22.14 -19.40
N THR A 10 -1.94 -21.45 -19.00
CA THR A 10 -1.36 -21.59 -17.66
C THR A 10 -2.13 -20.72 -16.66
N VAL A 11 -2.61 -21.31 -15.57
CA VAL A 11 -3.30 -20.62 -14.49
C VAL A 11 -2.43 -20.60 -13.24
N VAL A 12 -2.26 -19.43 -12.63
CA VAL A 12 -1.48 -19.22 -11.40
C VAL A 12 -2.34 -18.56 -10.34
N GLN A 13 -2.40 -19.13 -9.14
CA GLN A 13 -3.16 -18.58 -8.01
C GLN A 13 -2.58 -18.98 -6.66
N ALA A 14 -2.89 -18.22 -5.61
CA ALA A 14 -2.55 -18.54 -4.23
C ALA A 14 -3.84 -18.72 -3.40
N PRO A 15 -4.42 -19.94 -3.36
CA PRO A 15 -5.64 -20.17 -2.59
C PRO A 15 -5.37 -20.18 -1.07
N VAL A 16 -4.18 -20.63 -0.67
CA VAL A 16 -3.75 -20.72 0.73
C VAL A 16 -2.49 -19.89 0.93
N PHE A 17 -2.41 -19.20 2.07
CA PHE A 17 -1.26 -18.37 2.43
C PHE A 17 0.05 -19.19 2.40
N GLY A 18 1.07 -18.65 1.73
CA GLY A 18 2.37 -19.31 1.56
C GLY A 18 2.42 -20.41 0.50
N THR A 19 1.37 -20.53 -0.34
CA THR A 19 1.33 -21.54 -1.40
C THR A 19 0.98 -20.92 -2.76
N ILE A 20 1.60 -21.46 -3.81
CA ILE A 20 1.27 -21.13 -5.21
C ILE A 20 0.84 -22.40 -5.92
N SER A 21 -0.33 -22.34 -6.55
CA SER A 21 -0.80 -23.33 -7.51
C SER A 21 -0.55 -22.79 -8.91
N LEU A 22 0.32 -23.45 -9.66
CA LEU A 22 0.54 -23.20 -11.08
C LEU A 22 0.17 -24.45 -11.87
N VAL A 23 -0.85 -24.34 -12.72
CA VAL A 23 -1.37 -25.47 -13.48
C VAL A 23 -1.41 -25.10 -14.96
N GLN A 24 -0.61 -25.80 -15.75
CA GLN A 24 -0.55 -25.61 -17.20
C GLN A 24 -1.71 -26.33 -17.88
N GLN A 25 -2.08 -25.86 -19.07
CA GLN A 25 -3.12 -26.46 -19.91
C GLN A 25 -4.48 -26.57 -19.18
N THR A 26 -4.88 -25.50 -18.51
CA THR A 26 -6.15 -25.40 -17.80
C THR A 26 -7.16 -24.67 -18.66
N THR A 27 -8.34 -25.25 -18.84
CA THR A 27 -9.52 -24.60 -19.42
C THR A 27 -10.32 -23.94 -18.31
N VAL A 28 -10.57 -22.63 -18.42
CA VAL A 28 -11.47 -21.86 -17.54
C VAL A 28 -12.64 -21.36 -18.38
N ILE A 29 -13.86 -21.73 -18.02
CA ILE A 29 -15.09 -21.29 -18.72
C ILE A 29 -15.76 -20.20 -17.90
N VAL A 30 -16.12 -19.11 -18.59
CA VAL A 30 -16.78 -17.94 -18.02
C VAL A 30 -18.14 -17.74 -18.67
N GLU A 31 -19.17 -17.64 -17.84
CA GLU A 31 -20.55 -17.35 -18.24
C GLU A 31 -21.11 -16.27 -17.31
N ASP A 32 -21.68 -15.21 -17.89
CA ASP A 32 -22.21 -14.05 -17.15
C ASP A 32 -21.24 -13.44 -16.12
N GLY A 33 -19.94 -13.54 -16.42
CA GLY A 33 -18.86 -13.04 -15.56
C GLY A 33 -18.49 -13.93 -14.39
N ILE A 34 -19.04 -15.14 -14.32
CA ILE A 34 -18.77 -16.15 -13.29
C ILE A 34 -17.99 -17.31 -13.90
N ILE A 35 -17.04 -17.86 -13.13
CA ILE A 35 -16.32 -19.07 -13.50
C ILE A 35 -17.24 -20.27 -13.30
N THR A 36 -17.65 -20.94 -14.37
CA THR A 36 -18.54 -22.11 -14.29
C THR A 36 -17.78 -23.43 -14.28
N HIS A 37 -16.61 -23.48 -14.92
CA HIS A 37 -15.78 -24.67 -14.98
C HIS A 37 -14.29 -24.31 -14.96
N MET A 38 -13.48 -25.17 -14.35
CA MET A 38 -12.02 -25.11 -14.41
C MET A 38 -11.44 -26.53 -14.40
N GLU A 39 -10.83 -26.96 -15.51
CA GLU A 39 -10.30 -28.33 -15.66
C GLU A 39 -8.97 -28.37 -16.44
N THR A 40 -8.14 -29.38 -16.19
CA THR A 40 -6.85 -29.57 -16.86
C THR A 40 -6.95 -30.37 -18.16
N ALA A 41 -5.98 -30.21 -19.06
CA ALA A 41 -5.99 -30.60 -20.48
C ALA A 41 -6.53 -31.99 -20.86
N ALA A 42 -6.30 -33.03 -20.06
CA ALA A 42 -6.81 -34.37 -20.38
C ALA A 42 -8.35 -34.38 -20.47
N ASP A 43 -9.00 -33.52 -19.68
CA ASP A 43 -10.44 -33.36 -19.59
C ASP A 43 -10.91 -32.07 -20.29
N GLY A 44 -10.08 -31.01 -20.29
CA GLY A 44 -10.43 -29.68 -20.80
C GLY A 44 -10.75 -29.57 -22.30
N ALA A 45 -10.19 -30.42 -23.17
CA ALA A 45 -10.56 -30.45 -24.59
C ALA A 45 -11.92 -31.10 -24.83
N ASN A 46 -12.25 -32.12 -24.04
CA ASN A 46 -13.58 -32.74 -24.05
C ASN A 46 -14.61 -31.77 -23.46
N LEU A 47 -14.25 -31.06 -22.39
CA LEU A 47 -15.09 -30.05 -21.76
C LEU A 47 -15.53 -28.95 -22.74
N LEU A 48 -14.63 -28.42 -23.59
CA LEU A 48 -15.02 -27.42 -24.60
C LEU A 48 -16.07 -27.95 -25.59
N VAL A 49 -15.96 -29.24 -25.97
CA VAL A 49 -16.92 -29.90 -26.86
C VAL A 49 -18.23 -30.20 -26.13
N GLU A 50 -18.16 -30.69 -24.90
CA GLU A 50 -19.32 -30.99 -24.03
C GLU A 50 -20.15 -29.73 -23.75
N GLN A 51 -19.49 -28.59 -23.53
CA GLN A 51 -20.12 -27.30 -23.30
C GLN A 51 -20.52 -26.59 -24.61
N GLY A 52 -20.30 -27.21 -25.78
CA GLY A 52 -20.70 -26.67 -27.08
C GLY A 52 -19.98 -25.39 -27.51
N LEU A 53 -18.83 -25.08 -26.90
CA LEU A 53 -18.05 -23.87 -27.18
C LEU A 53 -17.37 -23.94 -28.54
N GLN A 54 -17.55 -22.90 -29.35
CA GLN A 54 -16.87 -22.77 -30.64
C GLN A 54 -15.40 -22.39 -30.44
N ALA A 55 -14.51 -22.79 -31.35
CA ALA A 55 -13.10 -22.45 -31.25
C ALA A 55 -12.83 -20.93 -31.18
N SER A 56 -13.70 -20.10 -31.77
CA SER A 56 -13.62 -18.64 -31.76
C SER A 56 -13.93 -18.00 -30.40
N SER A 57 -14.60 -18.72 -29.48
CA SER A 57 -14.86 -18.25 -28.12
C SER A 57 -13.81 -18.75 -27.11
N VAL A 58 -12.71 -19.35 -27.59
CA VAL A 58 -11.61 -19.84 -26.76
C VAL A 58 -10.36 -19.00 -26.97
N LEU A 59 -9.98 -18.22 -25.95
CA LEU A 59 -8.70 -17.53 -25.91
C LEU A 59 -7.60 -18.50 -25.46
N ARG A 60 -6.63 -18.75 -26.32
CA ARG A 60 -5.48 -19.62 -26.02
C ARG A 60 -4.28 -18.79 -25.62
N LEU A 61 -3.83 -18.96 -24.37
CA LEU A 61 -2.60 -18.33 -23.89
C LEU A 61 -1.39 -18.95 -24.57
N GLN A 62 -0.45 -18.11 -24.96
CA GLN A 62 0.81 -18.49 -25.58
C GLN A 62 1.85 -18.88 -24.53
N ASP A 63 2.97 -19.43 -24.99
CA ASP A 63 4.12 -19.69 -24.12
C ASP A 63 4.60 -18.38 -23.48
N GLY A 64 4.83 -18.39 -22.16
CA GLY A 64 5.19 -17.19 -21.40
C GLY A 64 4.01 -16.33 -20.95
N GLU A 65 2.77 -16.72 -21.28
CA GLU A 65 1.56 -16.08 -20.78
C GLU A 65 0.92 -16.86 -19.63
N PHE A 66 0.39 -16.12 -18.66
CA PHE A 66 -0.24 -16.63 -17.46
C PHE A 66 -1.59 -15.96 -17.23
N LEU A 67 -2.57 -16.72 -16.73
CA LEU A 67 -3.77 -16.20 -16.11
C LEU A 67 -3.60 -16.20 -14.60
N CYS A 68 -3.84 -15.07 -13.93
CA CYS A 68 -3.88 -15.01 -12.47
C CYS A 68 -5.02 -14.13 -11.95
N PRO A 69 -5.41 -14.23 -10.67
CA PRO A 69 -6.41 -13.34 -10.09
C PRO A 69 -6.03 -11.87 -10.19
N GLY A 70 -7.03 -11.01 -10.39
CA GLY A 70 -6.88 -9.56 -10.28
C GLY A 70 -6.46 -9.13 -8.88
N PHE A 71 -5.65 -8.07 -8.80
CA PHE A 71 -5.15 -7.57 -7.53
C PHE A 71 -6.20 -6.76 -6.78
N ILE A 72 -6.11 -6.80 -5.45
CA ILE A 72 -7.00 -6.10 -4.54
C ILE A 72 -6.18 -5.13 -3.71
N ASP A 73 -6.48 -3.84 -3.88
CA ASP A 73 -5.85 -2.75 -3.14
C ASP A 73 -6.76 -2.33 -1.99
N LEU A 74 -6.33 -2.57 -0.75
CA LEU A 74 -7.13 -2.30 0.44
C LEU A 74 -7.04 -0.86 0.93
N HIS A 75 -6.18 -0.02 0.37
CA HIS A 75 -6.07 1.35 0.85
C HIS A 75 -5.45 2.26 -0.21
N VAL A 76 -6.27 3.18 -0.75
CA VAL A 76 -5.84 4.18 -1.73
C VAL A 76 -6.58 5.49 -1.45
N HIS A 77 -5.89 6.63 -1.42
CA HIS A 77 -6.54 7.93 -1.43
C HIS A 77 -6.71 8.41 -2.86
N ALA A 78 -7.93 8.28 -3.38
CA ALA A 78 -8.26 8.71 -4.73
C ALA A 78 -7.91 10.18 -5.05
N PRO A 79 -8.19 11.17 -4.17
CA PRO A 79 -7.93 12.58 -4.45
C PRO A 79 -6.46 12.99 -4.30
N GLN A 80 -5.57 12.02 -4.00
CA GLN A 80 -4.16 12.28 -3.80
C GLN A 80 -3.28 11.84 -4.98
N TYR A 81 -3.86 11.16 -5.96
CA TYR A 81 -3.11 10.57 -7.06
C TYR A 81 -2.31 11.60 -7.89
N SER A 82 -2.86 12.81 -8.10
CA SER A 82 -2.24 13.86 -8.92
C SER A 82 -0.86 14.32 -8.46
N TYR A 83 -0.51 14.09 -7.19
CA TYR A 83 0.77 14.48 -6.62
C TYR A 83 1.57 13.29 -6.06
N ALA A 84 1.18 12.06 -6.39
CA ALA A 84 1.92 10.86 -6.01
C ALA A 84 3.41 10.98 -6.34
N GLY A 85 4.29 10.71 -5.37
CA GLY A 85 5.74 10.82 -5.50
C GLY A 85 6.31 12.23 -5.28
N THR A 86 5.54 13.18 -4.76
CA THR A 86 6.04 14.52 -4.42
C THR A 86 6.28 14.68 -2.91
N ALA A 87 7.44 15.25 -2.57
CA ALA A 87 7.83 15.67 -1.22
C ALA A 87 7.70 14.58 -0.12
N THR A 88 7.97 13.32 -0.46
CA THR A 88 7.94 12.17 0.47
C THR A 88 9.07 12.19 1.51
N ASP A 89 9.94 13.19 1.45
CA ASP A 89 11.04 13.46 2.38
C ASP A 89 10.64 14.39 3.55
N ARG A 90 9.36 14.80 3.61
CA ARG A 90 8.81 15.63 4.69
C ARG A 90 8.14 14.79 5.78
N PRO A 91 8.10 15.26 7.05
CA PRO A 91 7.28 14.63 8.08
C PRO A 91 5.79 14.56 7.69
N LEU A 92 5.09 13.50 8.11
CA LEU A 92 3.71 13.20 7.70
C LEU A 92 2.76 14.41 7.89
N MET A 93 2.77 15.00 9.09
CA MET A 93 1.86 16.11 9.41
C MET A 93 2.15 17.37 8.56
N GLU A 94 3.41 17.64 8.24
CA GLU A 94 3.78 18.74 7.35
C GLU A 94 3.38 18.45 5.90
N TRP A 95 3.54 17.21 5.46
CA TRP A 95 3.15 16.75 4.12
C TRP A 95 1.63 16.83 3.92
N LEU A 96 0.84 16.42 4.91
CA LEU A 96 -0.62 16.54 4.88
C LEU A 96 -1.08 18.00 4.72
N GLY A 97 -0.50 18.91 5.50
CA GLY A 97 -0.82 20.34 5.45
C GLY A 97 -0.42 21.01 4.13
N ALA A 98 0.75 20.65 3.60
CA ALA A 98 1.30 21.29 2.40
C ALA A 98 0.74 20.73 1.08
N TYR A 99 0.38 19.44 1.05
CA TYR A 99 0.02 18.74 -0.19
C TYR A 99 -1.36 18.10 -0.14
N ALA A 100 -1.64 17.27 0.87
CA ALA A 100 -2.89 16.48 0.89
C ALA A 100 -4.13 17.37 1.02
N PHE A 101 -4.25 18.16 2.08
CA PHE A 101 -5.46 18.94 2.32
C PHE A 101 -5.75 19.98 1.22
N PRO A 102 -4.76 20.73 0.68
CA PRO A 102 -5.02 21.64 -0.44
C PRO A 102 -5.56 20.93 -1.69
N ARG A 103 -5.04 19.72 -2.00
CA ARG A 103 -5.47 18.93 -3.16
C ARG A 103 -6.85 18.32 -2.95
N GLU A 104 -7.09 17.74 -1.79
CA GLU A 104 -8.40 17.19 -1.43
C GLU A 104 -9.48 18.27 -1.37
N LYS A 105 -9.16 19.47 -0.87
CA LYS A 105 -10.08 20.63 -0.87
C LYS A 105 -10.47 21.08 -2.27
N ALA A 106 -9.53 21.02 -3.23
CA ALA A 106 -9.80 21.41 -4.62
C ALA A 106 -10.87 20.53 -5.31
N HIS A 107 -11.12 19.32 -4.81
CA HIS A 107 -12.15 18.41 -5.32
C HIS A 107 -13.58 18.85 -4.95
N ALA A 108 -13.77 20.03 -4.33
CA ALA A 108 -15.09 20.67 -4.29
C ALA A 108 -15.63 20.93 -5.71
N ASP A 109 -14.74 21.10 -6.70
CA ASP A 109 -15.07 21.03 -8.12
C ASP A 109 -15.14 19.56 -8.57
N ALA A 110 -16.35 19.03 -8.66
CA ALA A 110 -16.59 17.63 -9.01
C ALA A 110 -16.17 17.29 -10.46
N GLU A 111 -16.21 18.24 -11.40
CA GLU A 111 -15.80 18.00 -12.78
C GLU A 111 -14.27 17.86 -12.88
N ALA A 112 -13.54 18.73 -12.18
CA ALA A 112 -12.08 18.61 -12.06
C ALA A 112 -11.68 17.32 -11.35
N ALA A 113 -12.39 16.95 -10.28
CA ALA A 113 -12.21 15.69 -9.57
C ALA A 113 -12.37 14.46 -10.49
N ARG A 114 -13.42 14.45 -11.33
CA ARG A 114 -13.66 13.37 -12.29
C ARG A 114 -12.48 13.13 -13.23
N ALA A 115 -11.82 14.19 -13.69
CA ALA A 115 -10.65 14.07 -14.57
C ALA A 115 -9.47 13.36 -13.89
N GLU A 116 -9.24 13.63 -12.60
CA GLU A 116 -8.22 12.95 -11.79
C GLU A 116 -8.60 11.48 -11.54
N TYR A 117 -9.85 11.22 -11.14
CA TYR A 117 -10.34 9.86 -10.89
C TYR A 117 -10.33 8.99 -12.14
N THR A 118 -10.61 9.55 -13.31
CA THR A 118 -10.55 8.82 -14.59
C THR A 118 -9.12 8.31 -14.85
N ARG A 119 -8.12 9.16 -14.59
CA ARG A 119 -6.70 8.78 -14.73
C ARG A 119 -6.28 7.75 -13.68
N LEU A 120 -6.76 7.89 -12.45
CA LEU A 120 -6.50 6.92 -11.38
C LEU A 120 -7.08 5.55 -11.72
N ALA A 121 -8.38 5.47 -12.05
CA ALA A 121 -9.04 4.22 -12.38
C ALA A 121 -8.35 3.51 -13.56
N ALA A 122 -7.92 4.28 -14.56
CA ALA A 122 -7.11 3.76 -15.66
C ALA A 122 -5.77 3.21 -15.21
N ARG A 123 -5.08 3.94 -14.35
CA ARG A 123 -3.76 3.55 -13.84
C ARG A 123 -3.85 2.29 -12.97
N LEU A 124 -4.83 2.21 -12.08
CA LEU A 124 -5.07 1.03 -11.25
C LEU A 124 -5.37 -0.19 -12.11
N ALA A 125 -6.25 -0.06 -13.11
CA ALA A 125 -6.53 -1.13 -14.07
C ALA A 125 -5.26 -1.54 -14.84
N ALA A 126 -4.46 -0.59 -15.32
CA ALA A 126 -3.20 -0.89 -16.01
C ALA A 126 -2.20 -1.66 -15.14
N HIS A 127 -2.20 -1.41 -13.82
CA HIS A 127 -1.37 -2.14 -12.86
C HIS A 127 -2.04 -3.41 -12.29
N GLY A 128 -3.18 -3.84 -12.86
CA GLY A 128 -3.84 -5.10 -12.52
C GLY A 128 -4.75 -5.06 -11.30
N THR A 129 -5.01 -3.88 -10.73
CA THR A 129 -5.98 -3.73 -9.64
C THR A 129 -7.39 -3.85 -10.21
N THR A 130 -8.13 -4.86 -9.78
CA THR A 130 -9.53 -5.11 -10.17
C THR A 130 -10.52 -4.69 -9.09
N THR A 131 -10.08 -4.65 -7.83
CA THR A 131 -10.84 -4.20 -6.67
C THR A 131 -10.04 -3.20 -5.86
N ALA A 132 -10.64 -2.06 -5.48
CA ALA A 132 -10.00 -1.06 -4.63
C ALA A 132 -10.91 -0.59 -3.49
N LEU A 133 -10.33 -0.37 -2.31
CA LEU A 133 -10.93 0.33 -1.18
C LEU A 133 -10.35 1.75 -1.13
N LEU A 134 -11.20 2.73 -1.42
CA LEU A 134 -10.82 4.10 -1.77
C LEU A 134 -11.29 5.10 -0.72
N PHE A 135 -10.34 5.88 -0.21
CA PHE A 135 -10.63 7.15 0.46
C PHE A 135 -10.96 8.19 -0.61
N GLY A 136 -12.16 8.76 -0.53
CA GLY A 136 -12.57 9.93 -1.31
C GLY A 136 -12.18 11.24 -0.61
N THR A 137 -13.02 12.26 -0.73
CA THR A 137 -12.91 13.51 0.04
C THR A 137 -14.12 13.68 0.95
N MET A 138 -14.18 14.77 1.73
CA MET A 138 -15.42 15.11 2.45
C MET A 138 -16.59 15.51 1.53
N HIS A 139 -16.32 15.83 0.26
CA HIS A 139 -17.36 16.27 -0.67
C HIS A 139 -18.13 15.08 -1.26
N ARG A 140 -19.43 14.99 -0.97
CA ARG A 140 -20.28 13.91 -1.49
C ARG A 140 -20.31 13.87 -3.02
N GLN A 141 -20.42 15.02 -3.69
CA GLN A 141 -20.46 15.08 -5.16
C GLN A 141 -19.18 14.51 -5.80
N ALA A 142 -18.00 14.81 -5.24
CA ALA A 142 -16.76 14.22 -5.71
C ALA A 142 -16.74 12.69 -5.50
N CYS A 143 -17.26 12.19 -4.37
CA CYS A 143 -17.35 10.76 -4.12
C CYS A 143 -18.34 10.06 -5.08
N GLN A 144 -19.41 10.75 -5.49
CA GLN A 144 -20.33 10.26 -6.53
C GLN A 144 -19.63 10.16 -7.90
N GLU A 145 -18.84 11.18 -8.29
CA GLU A 145 -18.04 11.12 -9.52
C GLU A 145 -16.99 10.00 -9.49
N LEU A 146 -16.37 9.75 -8.32
CA LEU A 146 -15.47 8.62 -8.13
C LEU A 146 -16.20 7.29 -8.35
N ALA A 147 -17.39 7.13 -7.76
CA ALA A 147 -18.22 5.94 -7.93
C ALA A 147 -18.65 5.70 -9.38
N LEU A 148 -19.15 6.75 -10.06
CA LEU A 148 -19.52 6.68 -11.47
C LEU A 148 -18.32 6.36 -12.35
N THR A 149 -17.14 6.90 -12.04
CA THR A 149 -15.91 6.63 -12.79
C THR A 149 -15.51 5.15 -12.69
N PHE A 150 -15.50 4.59 -11.48
CA PHE A 150 -15.18 3.16 -11.30
C PHE A 150 -16.26 2.25 -11.89
N GLN A 151 -17.53 2.63 -11.78
CA GLN A 151 -18.66 1.92 -12.40
C GLN A 151 -18.52 1.87 -13.93
N GLN A 152 -18.29 3.02 -14.57
CA GLN A 152 -18.11 3.17 -16.01
C GLN A 152 -16.88 2.40 -16.50
N ARG A 153 -15.81 2.39 -15.70
CA ARG A 153 -14.60 1.63 -16.01
C ARG A 153 -14.82 0.12 -15.91
N GLY A 154 -15.76 -0.28 -15.07
CA GLY A 154 -16.11 -1.67 -14.82
C GLY A 154 -15.34 -2.31 -13.65
N LEU A 155 -14.65 -1.51 -12.83
CA LEU A 155 -13.90 -1.98 -11.67
C LEU A 155 -14.81 -2.22 -10.46
N ARG A 156 -14.36 -3.04 -9.52
CA ARG A 156 -14.99 -3.17 -8.20
C ARG A 156 -14.39 -2.14 -7.25
N ALA A 157 -15.25 -1.46 -6.49
CA ALA A 157 -14.82 -0.38 -5.63
C ALA A 157 -15.62 -0.32 -4.33
N PHE A 158 -14.92 -0.09 -3.23
CA PHE A 158 -15.50 0.39 -1.98
C PHE A 158 -15.09 1.85 -1.83
N ILE A 159 -16.05 2.76 -1.71
CA ILE A 159 -15.79 4.20 -1.77
C ILE A 159 -16.25 4.85 -0.48
N GLY A 160 -15.35 5.64 0.09
CA GLY A 160 -15.59 6.35 1.32
C GLY A 160 -15.68 7.85 1.15
N LYS A 161 -16.83 8.45 1.52
CA LYS A 161 -16.86 9.88 1.85
C LYS A 161 -16.09 10.06 3.14
N VAL A 162 -14.98 10.78 3.07
CA VAL A 162 -14.15 11.06 4.25
C VAL A 162 -14.94 11.95 5.22
N CYS A 163 -14.85 11.65 6.51
CA CYS A 163 -15.49 12.43 7.57
C CYS A 163 -14.43 13.03 8.49
N MET A 164 -14.50 14.34 8.70
CA MET A 164 -13.61 15.10 9.60
C MET A 164 -14.34 16.32 10.15
N ASP A 165 -14.47 16.41 11.48
CA ASP A 165 -15.18 17.50 12.16
C ASP A 165 -14.33 18.31 13.14
N ARG A 166 -13.04 18.00 13.24
CA ARG A 166 -12.04 18.77 13.98
C ARG A 166 -10.65 18.60 13.38
N HIS A 167 -9.71 19.47 13.78
CA HIS A 167 -8.26 19.36 13.53
C HIS A 167 -7.87 19.08 12.07
N SER A 168 -8.65 19.57 11.12
CA SER A 168 -8.34 19.56 9.69
C SER A 168 -7.95 20.96 9.20
N ALA A 169 -7.64 21.09 7.90
CA ALA A 169 -7.23 22.37 7.32
C ALA A 169 -8.37 23.40 7.29
N GLU A 170 -8.01 24.70 7.34
CA GLU A 170 -8.97 25.80 7.31
C GLU A 170 -9.87 25.73 6.05
N GLY A 171 -11.19 25.74 6.27
CA GLY A 171 -12.19 25.59 5.22
C GLY A 171 -12.22 24.21 4.56
N TYR A 172 -11.68 23.18 5.22
CA TYR A 172 -11.77 21.77 4.84
C TYR A 172 -12.11 20.92 6.06
N GLN A 173 -13.24 21.26 6.71
CA GLN A 173 -13.78 20.62 7.90
C GLN A 173 -15.31 20.68 7.83
N GLU A 174 -15.98 19.64 8.31
CA GLU A 174 -17.44 19.59 8.44
C GLU A 174 -17.86 19.84 9.89
N THR A 175 -19.14 20.12 10.13
CA THR A 175 -19.73 19.84 11.44
C THR A 175 -20.08 18.35 11.57
N THR A 176 -20.17 17.84 12.80
CA THR A 176 -20.61 16.46 13.05
C THR A 176 -21.97 16.15 12.38
N GLN A 177 -22.91 17.09 12.45
CA GLN A 177 -24.24 16.93 11.86
C GLN A 177 -24.18 16.84 10.32
N GLU A 178 -23.42 17.72 9.68
CA GLU A 178 -23.23 17.70 8.23
C GLU A 178 -22.52 16.42 7.78
N ALA A 179 -21.44 16.02 8.46
CA ALA A 179 -20.69 14.81 8.12
C ALA A 179 -21.58 13.56 8.17
N LEU A 180 -22.42 13.42 9.20
CA LEU A 180 -23.37 12.30 9.30
C LEU A 180 -24.46 12.35 8.23
N ALA A 181 -25.08 13.52 8.01
CA ALA A 181 -26.14 13.68 7.02
C ALA A 181 -25.65 13.43 5.58
N GLU A 182 -24.49 13.98 5.22
CA GLU A 182 -23.90 13.80 3.89
C GLU A 182 -23.39 12.37 3.69
N THR A 183 -22.89 11.71 4.74
CA THR A 183 -22.51 10.29 4.69
C THR A 183 -23.73 9.41 4.46
N GLU A 184 -24.82 9.65 5.21
CA GLU A 184 -26.06 8.90 5.04
C GLU A 184 -26.68 9.10 3.65
N ALA A 185 -26.68 10.34 3.14
CA ALA A 185 -27.11 10.63 1.78
C ALA A 185 -26.24 9.91 0.71
N PHE A 186 -24.93 9.79 0.95
CA PHE A 186 -24.05 9.04 0.05
C PHE A 186 -24.32 7.54 0.08
N LEU A 187 -24.56 6.94 1.26
CA LEU A 187 -24.95 5.54 1.41
C LEU A 187 -26.23 5.24 0.62
N GLN A 188 -27.27 6.05 0.80
CA GLN A 188 -28.55 5.91 0.10
C GLN A 188 -28.36 6.02 -1.42
N TRP A 189 -27.56 6.98 -1.87
CA TRP A 189 -27.28 7.15 -3.29
C TRP A 189 -26.54 5.95 -3.91
N ILE A 190 -25.62 5.30 -3.18
CA ILE A 190 -24.95 4.08 -3.64
C ILE A 190 -25.94 2.91 -3.73
N GLU A 191 -26.87 2.77 -2.77
CA GLU A 191 -27.95 1.76 -2.86
C GLU A 191 -28.84 1.99 -4.10
N GLU A 192 -29.16 3.25 -4.41
CA GLU A 192 -29.92 3.63 -5.61
C GLU A 192 -29.15 3.38 -6.92
N LEU A 193 -27.82 3.51 -6.90
CA LEU A 193 -26.97 3.20 -8.06
C LEU A 193 -27.08 1.73 -8.49
N GLY A 194 -27.31 0.81 -7.54
CA GLY A 194 -27.71 -0.56 -7.80
C GLY A 194 -26.66 -1.47 -8.48
N ASP A 195 -25.39 -1.06 -8.52
CA ASP A 195 -24.28 -1.89 -9.04
C ASP A 195 -23.54 -2.57 -7.89
N GLU A 196 -23.67 -3.89 -7.78
CA GLU A 196 -23.05 -4.70 -6.71
C GLU A 196 -21.51 -4.59 -6.63
N ARG A 197 -20.86 -4.12 -7.70
CA ARG A 197 -19.42 -3.88 -7.73
C ARG A 197 -19.04 -2.60 -7.00
N ILE A 198 -19.96 -1.66 -6.85
CA ILE A 198 -19.72 -0.33 -6.29
C ILE A 198 -20.43 -0.23 -4.95
N GLN A 199 -19.65 -0.24 -3.88
CA GLN A 199 -20.15 -0.23 -2.51
C GLN A 199 -19.63 0.99 -1.77
N ALA A 200 -20.37 1.42 -0.76
CA ALA A 200 -19.93 2.48 0.13
C ALA A 200 -19.16 1.90 1.32
N ALA A 201 -18.20 2.66 1.83
CA ALA A 201 -17.53 2.41 3.10
C ALA A 201 -17.66 3.63 4.03
N ILE A 202 -18.06 3.40 5.28
CA ILE A 202 -18.00 4.39 6.34
C ILE A 202 -16.53 4.75 6.58
N THR A 203 -16.20 6.05 6.48
CA THR A 203 -14.81 6.50 6.39
C THR A 203 -14.52 7.69 7.30
N PRO A 204 -14.47 7.51 8.63
CA PRO A 204 -13.74 8.45 9.48
C PRO A 204 -12.29 8.48 9.02
N ARG A 205 -11.69 9.66 8.80
CA ARG A 205 -10.32 9.71 8.26
C ARG A 205 -9.35 8.96 9.19
N PHE A 206 -9.34 9.40 10.45
CA PHE A 206 -8.58 8.87 11.58
C PHE A 206 -9.04 9.61 12.85
N VAL A 207 -8.74 9.04 14.02
CA VAL A 207 -9.26 9.52 15.32
C VAL A 207 -8.99 11.01 15.58
N PRO A 208 -7.77 11.55 15.36
CA PRO A 208 -7.50 12.97 15.59
C PRO A 208 -8.47 13.94 14.91
N THR A 209 -9.00 13.60 13.73
CA THR A 209 -9.93 14.47 12.99
C THR A 209 -11.41 14.20 13.22
N CYS A 210 -11.75 13.22 14.06
CA CYS A 210 -13.15 12.85 14.33
C CYS A 210 -13.43 12.95 15.83
N THR A 211 -14.45 13.72 16.20
CA THR A 211 -14.97 13.71 17.58
C THR A 211 -15.55 12.34 17.95
N PRO A 212 -15.59 11.97 19.24
CA PRO A 212 -16.29 10.76 19.70
C PRO A 212 -17.75 10.72 19.26
N GLU A 213 -18.42 11.88 19.22
CA GLU A 213 -19.80 12.03 18.75
C GLU A 213 -19.94 11.64 17.27
N LEU A 214 -19.01 12.11 16.42
CA LEU A 214 -18.96 11.72 15.01
C LEU A 214 -18.70 10.23 14.85
N LEU A 215 -17.70 9.68 15.57
CA LEU A 215 -17.37 8.25 15.50
C LEU A 215 -18.59 7.38 15.89
N ALA A 216 -19.28 7.73 16.98
CA ALA A 216 -20.47 7.02 17.41
C ALA A 216 -21.61 7.09 16.38
N GLY A 217 -21.84 8.25 15.76
CA GLY A 217 -22.84 8.39 14.70
C GLY A 217 -22.48 7.58 13.44
N LEU A 218 -21.21 7.58 13.04
CA LEU A 218 -20.72 6.78 11.91
C LEU A 218 -20.86 5.27 12.18
N GLY A 219 -20.64 4.83 13.41
CA GLY A 219 -20.88 3.45 13.82
C GLY A 219 -22.34 3.03 13.75
N GLN A 220 -23.26 3.95 14.10
CA GLN A 220 -24.70 3.73 13.92
C GLN A 220 -25.07 3.60 12.45
N LEU A 221 -24.49 4.43 11.56
CA LEU A 221 -24.69 4.31 10.12
C LEU A 221 -24.10 3.00 9.57
N ALA A 222 -22.89 2.61 10.02
CA ALA A 222 -22.29 1.34 9.64
C ALA A 222 -23.19 0.14 10.01
N ALA A 223 -23.83 0.19 11.18
CA ALA A 223 -24.79 -0.84 11.60
C ALA A 223 -26.10 -0.78 10.78
N LYS A 224 -26.64 0.41 10.55
CA LYS A 224 -27.90 0.61 9.83
C LYS A 224 -27.84 0.12 8.37
N TYR A 225 -26.73 0.38 7.69
CA TYR A 225 -26.55 0.09 6.26
C TYR A 225 -25.72 -1.18 5.98
N ASP A 226 -25.29 -1.91 7.02
CA ASP A 226 -24.31 -3.00 6.94
C ASP A 226 -23.11 -2.67 6.01
N SER A 227 -22.61 -1.45 6.15
CA SER A 227 -21.56 -0.90 5.31
C SER A 227 -20.18 -1.35 5.78
N ALA A 228 -19.25 -1.51 4.84
CA ALA A 228 -17.84 -1.65 5.17
C ALA A 228 -17.33 -0.42 5.94
N VAL A 229 -16.24 -0.58 6.69
CA VAL A 229 -15.60 0.54 7.40
C VAL A 229 -14.15 0.63 6.97
N GLN A 230 -13.64 1.85 6.82
CA GLN A 230 -12.22 2.09 6.65
C GLN A 230 -11.75 3.29 7.46
N SER A 231 -10.54 3.23 8.00
CA SER A 231 -9.88 4.35 8.69
C SER A 231 -8.37 4.10 8.77
N HIS A 232 -7.59 5.09 9.20
CA HIS A 232 -6.21 4.85 9.66
C HIS A 232 -6.24 4.47 11.14
N ILE A 233 -5.28 3.66 11.57
CA ILE A 233 -5.13 3.31 12.98
C ILE A 233 -3.65 3.23 13.34
N SER A 234 -3.23 3.99 14.37
CA SER A 234 -1.93 3.85 15.03
C SER A 234 -0.75 3.61 14.07
N GLU A 235 -0.61 4.49 13.08
CA GLU A 235 0.39 4.48 12.01
C GLU A 235 1.76 4.97 12.47
N SER A 236 1.78 5.97 13.36
CA SER A 236 3.01 6.63 13.83
C SER A 236 2.93 6.94 15.32
N PHE A 237 4.08 7.18 15.96
CA PHE A 237 4.12 7.59 17.35
C PHE A 237 3.48 8.96 17.54
N ASP A 238 3.71 9.89 16.62
CA ASP A 238 3.14 11.24 16.68
C ASP A 238 1.60 11.21 16.62
N GLU A 239 1.02 10.36 15.75
CA GLU A 239 -0.43 10.16 15.69
C GLU A 239 -0.96 9.55 17.00
N VAL A 240 -0.31 8.50 17.50
CA VAL A 240 -0.68 7.86 18.77
C VAL A 240 -0.66 8.88 19.91
N GLU A 241 0.42 9.64 20.05
CA GLU A 241 0.55 10.66 21.10
C GLU A 241 -0.52 11.74 20.96
N PHE A 242 -0.86 12.13 19.72
CA PHE A 242 -1.92 13.10 19.49
C PHE A 242 -3.29 12.56 19.90
N SER A 243 -3.60 11.30 19.55
CA SER A 243 -4.84 10.63 19.97
C SER A 243 -4.93 10.54 21.51
N GLN A 244 -3.81 10.20 22.17
CA GLN A 244 -3.68 10.17 23.63
C GLN A 244 -3.92 11.54 24.28
N ALA A 245 -3.37 12.60 23.69
CA ALA A 245 -3.58 13.96 24.18
C ALA A 245 -5.03 14.43 24.03
N LEU A 246 -5.73 14.00 22.97
CA LEU A 246 -7.12 14.35 22.72
C LEU A 246 -8.11 13.56 23.60
N HIS A 247 -7.74 12.37 24.04
CA HIS A 247 -8.62 11.41 24.72
C HIS A 247 -8.02 10.82 26.02
N PRO A 248 -7.52 11.64 26.96
CA PRO A 248 -6.89 11.15 28.18
C PRO A 248 -7.82 10.33 29.08
N GLU A 249 -9.14 10.44 28.90
CA GLU A 249 -10.18 9.74 29.65
C GLU A 249 -10.31 8.25 29.29
N VAL A 250 -9.68 7.79 28.20
CA VAL A 250 -9.75 6.40 27.69
C VAL A 250 -8.38 5.87 27.24
N ASP A 251 -7.29 6.29 27.90
CA ASP A 251 -5.90 6.00 27.47
C ASP A 251 -5.56 6.49 26.04
N GLY A 252 -6.50 7.21 25.40
CA GLY A 252 -6.54 7.71 24.03
C GLY A 252 -5.94 6.81 22.97
N ARG A 253 -6.17 5.50 23.08
CA ARG A 253 -5.83 4.53 22.03
C ARG A 253 -6.93 4.48 20.99
N ASP A 254 -6.57 4.60 19.72
CA ASP A 254 -7.53 4.64 18.61
C ASP A 254 -8.50 3.46 18.61
N ILE A 255 -7.96 2.26 18.90
CA ILE A 255 -8.72 1.03 18.91
C ILE A 255 -9.87 1.05 19.91
N GLU A 256 -9.69 1.67 21.08
CA GLU A 256 -10.74 1.77 22.09
C GLU A 256 -11.86 2.69 21.63
N LEU A 257 -11.52 3.79 20.97
CA LEU A 257 -12.49 4.75 20.41
C LEU A 257 -13.29 4.12 19.27
N PHE A 258 -12.62 3.42 18.35
CA PHE A 258 -13.30 2.69 17.28
C PHE A 258 -14.17 1.53 17.81
N GLU A 259 -13.71 0.82 18.83
CA GLU A 259 -14.47 -0.28 19.45
C GLU A 259 -15.75 0.25 20.11
N ARG A 260 -15.64 1.30 20.92
CA ARG A 260 -16.80 1.94 21.59
C ARG A 260 -17.81 2.50 20.59
N ALA A 261 -17.33 2.97 19.44
CA ALA A 261 -18.16 3.45 18.35
C ALA A 261 -18.82 2.31 17.54
N GLY A 262 -18.41 1.05 17.70
CA GLY A 262 -18.90 -0.06 16.87
C GLY A 262 -18.36 -0.06 15.43
N LEU A 263 -17.19 0.57 15.24
CA LEU A 263 -16.49 0.67 13.95
C LEU A 263 -15.48 -0.47 13.73
N LEU A 264 -15.09 -1.19 14.79
CA LEU A 264 -14.39 -2.47 14.67
C LEU A 264 -15.39 -3.60 14.45
N ARG A 265 -15.35 -4.21 13.26
CA ARG A 265 -16.33 -5.21 12.81
C ARG A 265 -15.83 -6.01 11.61
N ASN A 266 -16.56 -7.06 11.24
CA ASN A 266 -16.37 -7.70 9.93
C ASN A 266 -16.58 -6.67 8.81
N ARG A 267 -15.73 -6.73 7.77
CA ARG A 267 -15.64 -5.75 6.67
C ARG A 267 -15.19 -4.35 7.11
N ALA A 268 -14.62 -4.21 8.31
CA ALA A 268 -13.78 -3.08 8.66
C ALA A 268 -12.32 -3.35 8.25
N VAL A 269 -11.67 -2.36 7.64
CA VAL A 269 -10.26 -2.41 7.23
C VAL A 269 -9.55 -1.19 7.80
N MET A 270 -8.57 -1.41 8.69
CA MET A 270 -7.79 -0.34 9.29
C MET A 270 -6.41 -0.27 8.64
N ALA A 271 -6.03 0.89 8.13
CA ALA A 271 -4.74 1.07 7.46
C ALA A 271 -3.58 1.16 8.47
N HIS A 272 -2.44 0.61 8.08
CA HIS A 272 -1.15 0.63 8.79
C HIS A 272 -1.08 -0.25 10.05
N GLY A 273 -1.60 0.21 11.19
CA GLY A 273 -1.57 -0.54 12.46
C GLY A 273 -0.17 -0.85 13.00
N THR A 274 0.84 -0.09 12.61
CA THR A 274 2.27 -0.34 12.93
C THR A 274 2.59 -0.19 14.42
N CYS A 275 1.81 0.62 15.14
CA CYS A 275 1.97 0.91 16.56
C CYS A 275 0.91 0.20 17.43
N LEU A 276 0.19 -0.78 16.88
CA LEU A 276 -0.72 -1.63 17.66
C LEU A 276 0.06 -2.64 18.50
N THR A 277 -0.40 -2.83 19.73
CA THR A 277 0.10 -3.88 20.63
C THR A 277 -0.54 -5.23 20.33
N SER A 278 0.04 -6.32 20.81
CA SER A 278 -0.55 -7.66 20.65
C SER A 278 -1.94 -7.80 21.28
N ALA A 279 -2.24 -7.05 22.35
CA ALA A 279 -3.58 -7.05 22.95
C ALA A 279 -4.60 -6.40 22.02
N GLU A 280 -4.23 -5.28 21.40
CA GLU A 280 -5.06 -4.55 20.44
C GLU A 280 -5.26 -5.36 19.15
N LEU A 281 -4.22 -6.01 18.64
CA LEU A 281 -4.33 -6.93 17.50
C LEU A 281 -5.30 -8.07 17.77
N ARG A 282 -5.34 -8.63 18.99
CA ARG A 282 -6.33 -9.66 19.36
C ARG A 282 -7.76 -9.12 19.30
N ARG A 283 -7.99 -7.86 19.68
CA ARG A 283 -9.32 -7.21 19.54
C ARG A 283 -9.73 -7.09 18.06
N LEU A 284 -8.80 -6.78 17.17
CA LEU A 284 -9.08 -6.79 15.72
C LEU A 284 -9.48 -8.18 15.23
N ALA A 285 -8.77 -9.23 15.68
CA ALA A 285 -9.11 -10.61 15.35
C ALA A 285 -10.50 -11.00 15.88
N GLU A 286 -10.83 -10.65 17.12
CA GLU A 286 -12.12 -10.95 17.76
C GLU A 286 -13.30 -10.26 17.06
N THR A 287 -13.12 -9.02 16.61
CA THR A 287 -14.16 -8.27 15.87
C THR A 287 -14.22 -8.63 14.39
N GLY A 288 -13.22 -9.36 13.88
CA GLY A 288 -13.06 -9.70 12.47
C GLY A 288 -12.60 -8.52 11.60
N THR A 289 -12.09 -7.46 12.23
CA THR A 289 -11.48 -6.29 11.58
C THR A 289 -10.17 -6.69 10.92
N ALA A 290 -9.94 -6.21 9.70
CA ALA A 290 -8.72 -6.46 8.93
C ALA A 290 -7.74 -5.29 9.02
N ILE A 291 -6.48 -5.56 8.66
CA ILE A 291 -5.45 -4.53 8.44
C ILE A 291 -5.11 -4.42 6.96
N ALA A 292 -5.06 -3.19 6.45
CA ALA A 292 -4.38 -2.88 5.18
C ALA A 292 -2.91 -2.57 5.48
N HIS A 293 -2.02 -3.48 5.09
CA HIS A 293 -0.59 -3.27 5.21
C HIS A 293 -0.08 -2.42 4.04
N CYS A 294 0.41 -1.21 4.35
CA CYS A 294 0.86 -0.22 3.38
C CYS A 294 2.39 -0.01 3.48
N PRO A 295 3.22 -1.01 3.11
CA PRO A 295 4.64 -1.02 3.44
C PRO A 295 5.43 0.15 2.86
N LEU A 296 5.12 0.57 1.63
CA LEU A 296 5.84 1.67 0.99
C LEU A 296 5.63 2.97 1.76
N SER A 297 4.37 3.29 2.09
CA SER A 297 4.04 4.47 2.90
C SER A 297 4.68 4.40 4.29
N ASN A 298 4.63 3.22 4.95
CA ASN A 298 5.23 3.04 6.26
C ASN A 298 6.76 3.24 6.28
N PHE A 299 7.48 3.01 5.17
CA PHE A 299 8.90 3.35 5.10
C PHE A 299 9.18 4.85 5.11
N PHE A 300 8.24 5.69 4.66
CA PHE A 300 8.39 7.14 4.63
C PHE A 300 7.78 7.83 5.86
N PHE A 301 6.61 7.36 6.28
CA PHE A 301 5.78 8.05 7.27
C PHE A 301 5.55 7.24 8.55
N GLY A 302 5.83 5.94 8.53
CA GLY A 302 5.72 5.09 9.70
C GLY A 302 6.99 5.10 10.55
N ASP A 303 6.82 5.03 11.88
CA ASP A 303 7.94 4.85 12.81
C ASP A 303 8.31 3.36 13.02
N ARG A 304 7.42 2.45 12.59
CA ARG A 304 7.56 1.01 12.77
C ARG A 304 7.09 0.23 11.55
N LEU A 305 7.68 -0.95 11.39
CA LEU A 305 7.26 -1.94 10.42
C LEU A 305 6.20 -2.84 11.05
N LEU A 306 5.12 -3.13 10.32
CA LEU A 306 4.10 -4.07 10.76
C LEU A 306 4.63 -5.52 10.71
N PRO A 307 4.63 -6.28 11.83
CA PRO A 307 5.04 -7.68 11.84
C PRO A 307 3.94 -8.59 11.28
N VAL A 308 3.71 -8.54 9.97
CA VAL A 308 2.56 -9.19 9.29
C VAL A 308 2.42 -10.67 9.63
N ARG A 309 3.52 -11.43 9.71
CA ARG A 309 3.50 -12.84 10.12
C ARG A 309 2.83 -13.03 11.49
N ASP A 310 3.25 -12.23 12.47
CA ASP A 310 2.76 -12.34 13.85
C ASP A 310 1.31 -11.87 13.95
N VAL A 311 0.95 -10.83 13.18
CA VAL A 311 -0.42 -10.33 13.04
C VAL A 311 -1.36 -11.43 12.50
N LEU A 312 -0.95 -12.12 11.43
CA LEU A 312 -1.69 -13.26 10.87
C LEU A 312 -1.79 -14.42 11.86
N ALA A 313 -0.71 -14.71 12.60
CA ALA A 313 -0.69 -15.76 13.62
C ALA A 313 -1.65 -15.48 14.80
N LEU A 314 -1.97 -14.20 15.07
CA LEU A 314 -3.01 -13.79 16.02
C LEU A 314 -4.44 -13.92 15.46
N GLY A 315 -4.60 -14.28 14.19
CA GLY A 315 -5.91 -14.44 13.53
C GLY A 315 -6.47 -13.17 12.90
N VAL A 316 -5.69 -12.08 12.84
CA VAL A 316 -6.10 -10.85 12.15
C VAL A 316 -6.01 -11.08 10.65
N LYS A 317 -7.04 -10.65 9.90
CA LYS A 317 -7.02 -10.67 8.44
C LYS A 317 -6.11 -9.54 7.95
N VAL A 318 -5.24 -9.82 6.99
CA VAL A 318 -4.34 -8.82 6.40
C VAL A 318 -4.40 -8.89 4.89
N GLY A 319 -4.41 -7.73 4.24
CA GLY A 319 -4.11 -7.58 2.81
C GLY A 319 -3.21 -6.38 2.57
N LEU A 320 -2.89 -6.08 1.31
CA LEU A 320 -1.99 -4.99 0.96
C LEU A 320 -2.76 -3.72 0.55
N GLY A 321 -2.18 -2.57 0.88
CA GLY A 321 -2.60 -1.26 0.37
C GLY A 321 -1.43 -0.55 -0.32
N THR A 322 -1.71 0.22 -1.37
CA THR A 322 -0.69 1.10 -1.97
C THR A 322 -0.51 2.38 -1.17
N ASP A 323 -1.58 2.85 -0.54
CA ASP A 323 -1.68 4.11 0.16
C ASP A 323 -1.23 5.30 -0.70
N VAL A 324 -1.62 5.34 -1.97
CA VAL A 324 -1.39 6.54 -2.78
C VAL A 324 -2.06 7.72 -2.06
N ALA A 325 -1.38 8.83 -1.74
CA ALA A 325 -0.03 9.21 -2.19
C ALA A 325 1.12 9.00 -1.19
N GLY A 326 0.83 8.56 0.05
CA GLY A 326 1.86 8.20 1.03
C GLY A 326 2.85 7.16 0.48
N GLY A 327 2.32 6.12 -0.16
CA GLY A 327 3.05 5.31 -1.12
C GLY A 327 3.00 5.94 -2.51
N TYR A 328 4.16 6.25 -3.09
CA TYR A 328 4.21 6.90 -4.41
C TYR A 328 3.82 6.00 -5.60
N SER A 329 3.66 4.69 -5.39
CA SER A 329 3.39 3.74 -6.47
C SER A 329 1.94 3.25 -6.44
N PRO A 330 1.18 3.36 -7.54
CA PRO A 330 -0.17 2.81 -7.64
C PRO A 330 -0.19 1.30 -7.95
N SER A 331 0.97 0.62 -7.90
CA SER A 331 1.10 -0.76 -8.34
C SER A 331 1.08 -1.75 -7.18
N MET A 332 0.20 -2.75 -7.25
CA MET A 332 0.19 -3.86 -6.31
C MET A 332 1.44 -4.76 -6.42
N LEU A 333 2.11 -4.79 -7.57
CA LEU A 333 3.44 -5.41 -7.69
C LEU A 333 4.48 -4.70 -6.80
N ASN A 334 4.42 -3.36 -6.74
CA ASN A 334 5.27 -2.60 -5.82
C ASN A 334 4.88 -2.87 -4.36
N ALA A 335 3.58 -2.89 -4.03
CA ALA A 335 3.12 -3.22 -2.68
C ALA A 335 3.61 -4.61 -2.22
N MET A 336 3.57 -5.62 -3.10
CA MET A 336 4.12 -6.95 -2.82
C MET A 336 5.62 -6.94 -2.54
N ARG A 337 6.41 -6.25 -3.38
CA ARG A 337 7.87 -6.14 -3.20
C ARG A 337 8.20 -5.42 -1.90
N SER A 338 7.53 -4.31 -1.65
CA SER A 338 7.71 -3.49 -0.44
C SER A 338 7.31 -4.28 0.82
N CYS A 339 6.30 -5.14 0.75
CA CYS A 339 5.91 -6.06 1.84
C CYS A 339 7.04 -7.04 2.18
N VAL A 340 7.61 -7.71 1.16
CA VAL A 340 8.74 -8.63 1.36
C VAL A 340 9.95 -7.89 1.93
N ILE A 341 10.29 -6.72 1.38
CA ILE A 341 11.42 -5.90 1.84
C ILE A 341 11.19 -5.43 3.30
N SER A 342 9.99 -4.97 3.63
CA SER A 342 9.59 -4.59 4.99
C SER A 342 9.80 -5.74 5.98
N SER A 343 9.35 -6.96 5.65
CA SER A 343 9.57 -8.11 6.53
C SER A 343 11.05 -8.48 6.69
N CYS A 344 11.87 -8.29 5.65
CA CYS A 344 13.30 -8.50 5.71
C CYS A 344 13.99 -7.45 6.59
N ALA A 345 13.57 -6.18 6.47
CA ALA A 345 14.08 -5.08 7.30
C ALA A 345 13.72 -5.29 8.78
N LEU A 346 12.51 -5.75 9.08
CA LEU A 346 12.10 -6.12 10.44
C LEU A 346 12.98 -7.24 11.00
N ARG A 347 13.23 -8.30 10.23
CA ARG A 347 14.15 -9.38 10.63
C ARG A 347 15.56 -8.85 10.91
N MET A 348 16.08 -7.96 10.07
CA MET A 348 17.40 -7.33 10.27
C MET A 348 17.42 -6.52 11.56
N GLN A 349 16.36 -5.77 11.85
CA GLN A 349 16.21 -5.01 13.10
C GLN A 349 16.22 -5.95 14.32
N CYS A 350 15.46 -7.05 14.28
CA CYS A 350 15.44 -8.04 15.35
C CYS A 350 16.82 -8.68 15.60
N LEU A 351 17.52 -9.05 14.53
CA LEU A 351 18.88 -9.60 14.62
C LEU A 351 19.87 -8.59 15.20
N ALA A 352 19.76 -7.32 14.81
CA ALA A 352 20.62 -6.25 15.33
C ALA A 352 20.38 -6.03 16.83
N ILE A 353 19.12 -5.96 17.28
CA ILE A 353 18.76 -5.83 18.70
C ILE A 353 19.31 -7.01 19.50
N HIS A 354 19.12 -8.24 19.01
CA HIS A 354 19.61 -9.44 19.68
C HIS A 354 21.14 -9.45 19.80
N SER A 355 21.86 -9.09 18.72
CA SER A 355 23.32 -8.98 18.72
C SER A 355 23.82 -7.96 19.74
N ILE A 356 23.19 -6.77 19.80
CA ILE A 356 23.53 -5.72 20.79
C ILE A 356 23.30 -6.22 22.22
N GLN A 357 22.17 -6.88 22.50
CA GLN A 357 21.87 -7.40 23.83
C GLN A 357 22.87 -8.47 24.29
N GLN A 358 23.32 -9.34 23.37
CA GLN A 358 24.37 -10.33 23.66
C GLN A 358 25.73 -9.66 23.93
N HIS A 359 26.09 -8.63 23.17
CA HIS A 359 27.31 -7.85 23.41
C HIS A 359 27.28 -7.12 24.77
N ASP A 360 26.17 -6.46 25.13
CA ASP A 360 26.03 -5.76 26.40
C ASP A 360 26.08 -6.70 27.61
N GLN A 361 25.48 -7.91 27.50
CA GLN A 361 25.59 -8.93 28.54
C GLN A 361 27.05 -9.39 28.72
N TYR A 362 27.81 -9.56 27.63
CA TYR A 362 29.23 -9.91 27.69
C TYR A 362 30.07 -8.84 28.38
N PHE A 363 29.88 -7.55 28.05
CA PHE A 363 30.61 -6.45 28.70
C PHE A 363 30.26 -6.27 30.18
N ARG A 364 29.03 -6.62 30.60
CA ARG A 364 28.65 -6.62 32.02
C ARG A 364 29.21 -7.82 32.80
N LEU A 365 29.51 -8.93 32.13
CA LEU A 365 30.05 -10.17 32.74
C LEU A 365 31.58 -10.27 32.65
N ALA A 366 32.24 -9.45 31.84
CA ALA A 366 33.69 -9.34 31.82
C ALA A 366 34.20 -8.95 33.23
N PRO A 367 35.13 -9.71 33.83
CA PRO A 367 35.59 -9.42 35.18
C PRO A 367 36.17 -8.01 35.23
N SER A 368 35.64 -7.19 36.13
CA SER A 368 36.20 -5.87 36.45
C SER A 368 37.70 -6.01 36.72
N ASP A 369 38.51 -5.27 35.97
CA ASP A 369 39.97 -5.26 36.04
C ASP A 369 40.49 -5.30 37.50
N PRO A 370 41.26 -6.33 37.91
CA PRO A 370 41.83 -6.43 39.25
C PRO A 370 42.75 -5.25 39.62
N MET A 371 43.21 -4.44 38.65
CA MET A 371 44.03 -3.26 38.93
C MET A 371 43.27 -2.09 39.56
N ALA A 372 41.93 -2.05 39.48
CA ALA A 372 41.14 -0.96 40.06
C ALA A 372 41.00 -1.06 41.59
N GLN A 373 41.34 -2.20 42.21
CA GLN A 373 41.18 -2.41 43.66
C GLN A 373 42.42 -2.04 44.51
N ASN A 374 43.54 -1.64 43.90
CA ASN A 374 44.79 -1.39 44.64
C ASN A 374 45.16 0.10 44.84
N GLN A 375 44.29 1.04 44.44
CA GLN A 375 44.50 2.47 44.71
C GLN A 375 43.84 2.96 46.01
N ALA A 376 43.17 2.10 46.77
CA ALA A 376 42.46 2.47 48.00
C ALA A 376 43.22 2.16 49.32
N ARG A 377 44.53 1.89 49.29
CA ARG A 377 45.32 1.56 50.50
C ARG A 377 46.73 2.17 50.54
N THR A 378 46.84 3.49 50.45
CA THR A 378 47.93 4.35 50.99
C THR A 378 47.50 5.78 50.66
N SER A 379 47.26 6.75 51.54
CA SER A 379 47.82 7.15 52.82
C SER A 379 46.86 8.16 53.52
N SER A 380 46.93 8.23 54.85
CA SER A 380 46.24 9.18 55.74
C SER A 380 47.08 10.47 55.94
N PRO A 381 46.72 11.42 56.83
CA PRO A 381 45.59 12.36 56.84
C PRO A 381 46.09 13.83 56.76
N LEU A 382 45.23 14.81 56.45
CA LEU A 382 45.25 16.14 57.09
C LEU A 382 44.17 17.10 56.55
N CYS A 383 43.70 17.90 57.50
CA CYS A 383 42.89 19.11 57.40
C CYS A 383 41.36 19.01 57.44
N GLN A 384 40.85 19.86 58.32
CA GLN A 384 39.58 19.80 59.03
C GLN A 384 38.47 20.53 58.25
N SER A 385 37.24 20.08 58.50
CA SER A 385 35.98 20.78 58.21
C SER A 385 35.92 22.18 58.87
N PRO A 386 34.99 23.05 58.42
CA PRO A 386 33.69 23.05 59.10
C PRO A 386 32.47 23.09 58.18
N GLN A 387 31.36 22.70 58.82
CA GLN A 387 30.02 22.35 58.35
C GLN A 387 29.12 23.54 57.91
N PRO A 388 27.90 23.26 57.38
CA PRO A 388 27.14 24.15 56.50
C PRO A 388 26.15 25.06 57.24
N MET A 389 25.76 26.15 56.58
CA MET A 389 24.64 27.01 56.98
C MET A 389 23.45 26.82 56.02
N THR A 390 22.29 26.66 56.64
CA THR A 390 20.95 26.39 56.10
C THR A 390 20.29 27.60 55.41
N SER A 391 19.11 27.31 54.80
CA SER A 391 18.10 28.20 54.18
C SER A 391 18.30 28.42 52.68
N GLY A 392 17.29 28.39 51.81
CA GLY A 392 15.86 28.17 51.97
C GLY A 392 15.17 28.48 50.62
N ARG A 393 13.89 28.09 50.54
CA ARG A 393 12.87 28.43 49.52
C ARG A 393 12.81 27.61 48.23
N ALA A 394 11.69 26.89 48.18
CA ALA A 394 11.00 26.42 47.01
C ALA A 394 10.55 27.56 46.08
N ALA A 395 10.58 27.30 44.77
CA ALA A 395 9.76 27.98 43.78
C ALA A 395 9.41 27.00 42.65
N ALA A 396 8.12 26.91 42.36
CA ALA A 396 7.49 26.04 41.38
C ALA A 396 7.86 26.42 39.94
N MET A 397 8.15 25.44 39.09
CA MET A 397 8.22 25.58 37.63
C MET A 397 6.84 25.30 37.03
N LYS A 398 6.25 26.30 36.38
CA LYS A 398 5.11 26.14 35.47
C LYS A 398 5.59 25.53 34.14
N PRO A 399 4.79 24.69 33.47
CA PRO A 399 5.11 24.19 32.13
C PRO A 399 4.90 25.29 31.07
N ARG A 400 5.76 25.29 30.05
CA ARG A 400 5.71 26.20 28.90
C ARG A 400 4.70 25.69 27.87
N GLU A 401 3.79 26.57 27.45
CA GLU A 401 2.97 26.41 26.24
C GLU A 401 3.84 26.62 24.98
N PRO A 402 3.58 25.91 23.86
CA PRO A 402 4.21 26.20 22.58
C PRO A 402 3.44 27.33 21.85
N SER A 403 4.13 28.44 21.56
CA SER A 403 3.58 29.56 20.81
C SER A 403 3.61 29.30 19.29
N ILE A 404 2.44 29.27 18.66
CA ILE A 404 2.29 29.39 17.21
C ILE A 404 2.44 30.87 16.84
N ALA A 405 3.51 31.23 16.13
CA ALA A 405 3.70 32.57 15.61
C ALA A 405 3.00 32.71 14.25
N ALA A 406 1.88 33.45 14.25
CA ALA A 406 1.21 33.92 13.05
C ALA A 406 2.03 35.03 12.39
N ALA A 407 2.26 34.90 11.08
CA ALA A 407 2.77 35.98 10.24
C ALA A 407 1.59 36.78 9.68
N GLN A 408 1.34 37.97 10.25
CA GLN A 408 0.61 39.05 9.61
C GLN A 408 1.56 40.25 9.47
N GLN A 409 1.79 40.71 8.24
CA GLN A 409 2.00 42.12 7.95
C GLN A 409 1.34 42.51 6.62
N HIS A 410 0.66 43.65 6.70
CA HIS A 410 -0.14 44.34 5.69
C HIS A 410 0.66 44.99 4.56
N SER A 411 -0.01 45.19 3.41
CA SER A 411 -0.23 46.54 2.85
C SER A 411 -1.42 46.57 1.87
N ALA A 412 -2.36 47.50 2.13
CA ALA A 412 -3.41 48.03 1.24
C ALA A 412 -2.80 48.66 -0.03
N SER A 413 -3.49 49.01 -1.12
CA SER A 413 -4.83 49.57 -1.41
C SER A 413 -5.24 49.14 -2.85
N ASP A 414 -6.44 49.31 -3.44
CA ASP A 414 -7.37 50.43 -3.41
C ASP A 414 -8.77 50.04 -3.95
N SER A 415 -9.74 50.79 -3.42
CA SER A 415 -11.12 51.09 -3.82
C SER A 415 -11.69 50.66 -5.18
N GLY A 416 -12.96 50.23 -5.16
CA GLY A 416 -13.82 50.25 -6.36
C GLY A 416 -15.25 49.79 -6.10
N THR A 417 -16.10 50.75 -5.73
CA THR A 417 -17.53 50.60 -5.36
C THR A 417 -18.43 50.16 -6.53
N ILE A 418 -19.43 49.33 -6.19
CA ILE A 418 -20.59 48.85 -6.97
C ILE A 418 -21.50 50.05 -7.39
N PRO A 419 -22.29 49.98 -8.48
CA PRO A 419 -23.69 49.54 -8.32
C PRO A 419 -24.21 48.60 -9.42
N GLN A 420 -25.14 47.73 -9.00
CA GLN A 420 -26.03 46.94 -9.84
C GLN A 420 -26.99 47.83 -10.66
N SER A 421 -27.37 47.35 -11.85
CA SER A 421 -28.70 47.63 -12.42
C SER A 421 -29.16 46.47 -13.31
N THR A 422 -30.31 45.93 -12.93
CA THR A 422 -31.31 45.15 -13.67
C THR A 422 -31.51 45.56 -15.13
N THR A 423 -31.74 44.62 -16.05
CA THR A 423 -33.08 44.35 -16.68
C THR A 423 -33.05 43.32 -17.82
N THR A 424 -34.12 42.51 -17.85
CA THR A 424 -34.88 41.96 -19.00
C THR A 424 -34.31 40.88 -19.93
N ALA A 425 -34.83 39.67 -19.70
CA ALA A 425 -35.52 38.77 -20.64
C ALA A 425 -35.47 39.06 -22.15
N SER A 426 -35.23 38.01 -22.94
CA SER A 426 -36.10 37.60 -24.05
C SER A 426 -35.83 36.13 -24.43
N ALA A 427 -36.91 35.37 -24.46
CA ALA A 427 -37.03 34.04 -25.05
C ALA A 427 -37.15 34.13 -26.58
N LEU A 428 -36.86 33.04 -27.29
CA LEU A 428 -37.40 32.55 -28.58
C LEU A 428 -36.53 31.33 -28.96
N SER A 429 -36.93 30.09 -28.64
CA SER A 429 -37.88 29.20 -29.34
C SER A 429 -37.42 28.71 -30.71
N MET A 430 -37.50 27.37 -30.86
CA MET A 430 -37.78 26.62 -32.09
C MET A 430 -36.64 26.51 -33.12
N ASP A 431 -36.44 25.40 -33.82
CA ASP A 431 -36.93 24.01 -33.76
C ASP A 431 -36.03 23.20 -34.72
N ALA A 432 -36.12 21.88 -34.59
CA ALA A 432 -35.59 20.79 -35.38
C ALA A 432 -35.21 21.05 -36.86
N SER A 433 -34.16 20.36 -37.34
CA SER A 433 -34.32 19.03 -37.97
C SER A 433 -33.10 18.60 -38.82
N LYS A 434 -32.73 17.32 -38.61
CA LYS A 434 -32.25 16.30 -39.56
C LYS A 434 -31.49 16.72 -40.84
N ALA A 435 -30.28 16.18 -41.01
CA ALA A 435 -29.92 15.26 -42.12
C ALA A 435 -28.42 14.85 -42.09
N SER A 436 -28.15 13.55 -42.03
CA SER A 436 -27.01 12.88 -42.72
C SER A 436 -27.39 12.66 -44.20
N PRO A 437 -26.53 12.19 -45.15
CA PRO A 437 -25.29 11.39 -44.99
C PRO A 437 -24.15 11.64 -46.02
N ALA A 438 -23.05 10.85 -45.86
CA ALA A 438 -22.09 10.36 -46.89
C ALA A 438 -21.29 11.43 -47.68
N GLU A 439 -20.10 11.26 -48.25
CA GLU A 439 -19.22 10.18 -48.72
C GLU A 439 -17.89 10.91 -49.03
N SER A 440 -16.68 10.37 -48.87
CA SER A 440 -15.97 9.66 -49.94
C SER A 440 -14.47 9.60 -49.60
N ALA A 441 -13.84 8.50 -50.03
CA ALA A 441 -12.44 8.18 -49.89
C ALA A 441 -11.57 8.87 -50.95
N VAL A 442 -10.28 9.13 -50.66
CA VAL A 442 -9.19 8.98 -51.65
C VAL A 442 -7.91 8.52 -50.94
N THR A 443 -7.36 7.45 -51.49
CA THR A 443 -6.07 6.81 -51.24
C THR A 443 -4.92 7.54 -51.95
N SER A 444 -3.71 7.49 -51.41
CA SER A 444 -2.49 7.35 -52.23
C SER A 444 -1.31 6.80 -51.41
N SER A 445 -1.00 5.55 -51.71
CA SER A 445 0.31 4.92 -51.62
C SER A 445 1.33 5.62 -52.51
N LEU A 446 2.62 5.56 -52.16
CA LEU A 446 3.68 5.22 -53.13
C LEU A 446 4.94 4.72 -52.43
N SER A 447 5.44 3.65 -53.01
CA SER A 447 6.52 2.73 -52.67
C SER A 447 7.85 3.08 -53.36
N HIS A 448 8.85 2.22 -53.10
CA HIS A 448 10.02 1.80 -53.92
C HIS A 448 11.39 2.21 -53.38
N ASP A 449 12.19 1.26 -52.86
CA ASP A 449 13.07 0.26 -53.54
C ASP A 449 14.53 0.77 -53.41
N GLN A 450 15.62 0.02 -53.28
CA GLN A 450 15.98 -1.39 -53.52
C GLN A 450 17.44 -1.62 -53.00
N ARG A 451 17.77 -2.86 -52.56
CA ARG A 451 19.00 -3.68 -52.81
C ARG A 451 20.43 -3.08 -52.57
N ALA A 452 21.51 -3.79 -52.20
CA ALA A 452 21.85 -5.21 -51.99
C ALA A 452 23.25 -5.37 -51.31
N SER A 453 23.48 -6.54 -50.69
CA SER A 453 24.70 -7.39 -50.53
C SER A 453 26.14 -6.83 -50.49
N HIS A 454 26.94 -7.26 -49.49
CA HIS A 454 28.13 -8.14 -49.66
C HIS A 454 28.80 -8.55 -48.32
N ALA A 455 29.67 -9.55 -48.38
CA ALA A 455 30.09 -10.49 -47.34
C ALA A 455 31.51 -10.25 -46.76
N ASP A 456 31.81 -11.03 -45.70
CA ASP A 456 33.09 -11.53 -45.16
C ASP A 456 34.19 -10.58 -44.63
N SER A 457 34.58 -10.79 -43.36
CA SER A 457 35.91 -11.33 -42.97
C SER A 457 36.14 -11.29 -41.45
N ALA A 458 37.16 -12.04 -41.01
CA ALA A 458 37.30 -12.73 -39.74
C ALA A 458 37.94 -11.94 -38.56
N SER A 459 37.80 -12.57 -37.38
CA SER A 459 38.30 -12.36 -35.98
C SER A 459 39.83 -12.10 -35.85
N PRO A 460 40.48 -11.93 -34.66
CA PRO A 460 40.05 -12.33 -33.29
C PRO A 460 40.54 -11.52 -32.05
N GLY A 461 39.97 -11.88 -30.89
CA GLY A 461 40.72 -12.24 -29.65
C GLY A 461 41.27 -11.13 -28.76
N TYR A 462 40.70 -10.98 -27.56
CA TYR A 462 41.31 -10.24 -26.44
C TYR A 462 41.40 -11.12 -25.19
N SER A 463 42.61 -11.35 -24.69
CA SER A 463 42.92 -11.95 -23.39
C SER A 463 43.69 -10.93 -22.54
N PRO A 464 43.39 -10.74 -21.24
CA PRO A 464 44.13 -9.80 -20.42
C PRO A 464 45.36 -10.45 -19.78
N GLN A 465 46.53 -9.84 -19.97
CA GLN A 465 47.75 -10.14 -19.22
C GLN A 465 47.96 -9.12 -18.08
N THR A 466 48.33 -9.68 -16.93
CA THR A 466 48.89 -9.08 -15.72
C THR A 466 50.17 -8.27 -15.99
N SER A 467 50.37 -7.17 -15.25
CA SER A 467 51.75 -6.74 -14.92
C SER A 467 51.83 -6.08 -13.55
N HIS A 468 52.84 -6.52 -12.81
CA HIS A 468 53.31 -6.04 -11.52
C HIS A 468 53.90 -4.63 -11.61
N ARG A 469 53.77 -3.83 -10.54
CA ARG A 469 54.84 -2.90 -10.16
C ARG A 469 54.95 -2.76 -8.65
N ALA A 470 56.18 -2.97 -8.20
CA ALA A 470 56.63 -3.08 -6.82
C ALA A 470 56.86 -1.71 -6.16
N ALA A 471 56.86 -1.76 -4.84
CA ALA A 471 57.09 -0.68 -3.89
C ALA A 471 58.53 -0.17 -3.87
N GLU A 472 58.70 1.13 -3.66
CA GLU A 472 59.93 1.74 -3.18
C GLU A 472 59.80 2.12 -1.69
N VAL A 473 60.90 1.87 -1.00
CA VAL A 473 61.12 1.91 0.45
C VAL A 473 61.51 3.33 0.87
N CYS A 474 61.02 3.78 2.03
CA CYS A 474 61.67 4.84 2.80
C CYS A 474 61.72 4.41 4.27
N GLU A 475 62.93 4.08 4.74
CA GLU A 475 63.26 3.77 6.12
C GLU A 475 63.41 5.06 6.94
N SER A 476 62.70 5.17 8.06
CA SER A 476 63.23 5.83 9.26
C SER A 476 62.60 5.18 10.50
N GLY A 477 63.46 4.69 11.39
CA GLY A 477 63.08 3.72 12.41
C GLY A 477 62.43 4.30 13.67
N MET A 478 61.61 3.46 14.32
CA MET A 478 61.52 3.41 15.78
C MET A 478 60.81 2.13 16.26
N LEU A 479 61.57 1.27 16.95
CA LEU A 479 61.19 0.29 17.99
C LEU A 479 59.91 -0.56 17.79
N LEU A 480 60.11 -1.83 17.42
CA LEU A 480 59.09 -2.89 17.53
C LEU A 480 58.70 -3.13 19.00
N PRO A 481 57.41 -3.16 19.37
CA PRO A 481 56.99 -3.63 20.68
C PRO A 481 57.25 -5.14 20.80
N LYS A 482 57.84 -5.54 21.94
CA LYS A 482 58.04 -6.94 22.32
C LYS A 482 56.73 -7.73 22.20
N ALA A 483 56.85 -8.94 21.67
CA ALA A 483 55.78 -9.92 21.60
C ALA A 483 55.08 -10.06 22.97
N ARG A 484 53.74 -9.90 22.99
CA ARG A 484 52.92 -10.23 24.15
C ARG A 484 53.01 -11.73 24.42
N PRO A 485 53.06 -12.17 25.70
CA PRO A 485 53.01 -13.58 26.02
C PRO A 485 51.67 -14.17 25.55
N GLN A 486 51.69 -15.44 25.13
CA GLN A 486 50.51 -16.25 24.83
C GLN A 486 49.67 -16.44 26.10
N SER A 487 48.90 -15.42 26.48
CA SER A 487 47.75 -15.60 27.36
C SER A 487 46.62 -16.16 26.51
N GLN A 488 46.15 -17.36 26.89
CA GLN A 488 44.97 -18.06 26.41
C GLN A 488 44.12 -17.27 25.41
N ARG A 489 44.17 -17.66 24.12
CA ARG A 489 43.07 -17.37 23.19
C ARG A 489 41.82 -18.02 23.78
N VAL A 490 41.07 -17.28 24.58
CA VAL A 490 39.61 -17.36 24.48
C VAL A 490 39.36 -17.14 23.00
N GLN A 491 38.77 -18.11 22.32
CA GLN A 491 38.31 -17.88 20.96
C GLN A 491 37.49 -16.59 21.05
N ASP A 492 37.94 -15.51 20.42
CA ASP A 492 37.09 -14.38 20.09
C ASP A 492 36.03 -14.98 19.14
N GLN A 493 35.03 -15.65 19.70
CA GLN A 493 33.80 -15.91 19.00
C GLN A 493 33.29 -14.51 18.69
N ASP A 494 33.23 -14.18 17.41
CA ASP A 494 32.69 -12.92 16.97
C ASP A 494 31.22 -12.87 17.38
N MET A 495 30.96 -12.33 18.57
CA MET A 495 29.63 -12.22 19.18
C MET A 495 28.70 -11.29 18.39
N SER A 496 29.23 -10.59 17.36
CA SER A 496 28.41 -9.84 16.42
C SER A 496 27.58 -10.77 15.52
N ILE A 497 28.01 -12.03 15.37
CA ILE A 497 27.37 -13.03 14.53
C ILE A 497 26.37 -13.84 15.36
N VAL A 498 25.08 -13.57 15.18
CA VAL A 498 23.99 -14.37 15.78
C VAL A 498 24.11 -15.84 15.31
N PRO A 499 24.17 -16.85 16.19
CA PRO A 499 24.29 -18.26 15.81
C PRO A 499 23.20 -18.75 14.84
N ALA A 500 23.52 -19.75 14.00
CA ALA A 500 22.61 -20.25 12.95
C ALA A 500 21.22 -20.67 13.45
N ALA A 501 21.14 -21.38 14.58
CA ALA A 501 19.87 -21.81 15.17
C ALA A 501 19.00 -20.62 15.60
N GLN A 502 19.59 -19.59 16.19
CA GLN A 502 18.88 -18.36 16.59
C GLN A 502 18.48 -17.51 15.39
N ARG A 503 19.29 -17.49 14.32
CA ARG A 503 18.90 -16.85 13.05
C ARG A 503 17.68 -17.52 12.43
N GLN A 504 17.53 -18.83 12.61
CA GLN A 504 16.40 -19.60 12.09
C GLN A 504 15.13 -19.35 12.90
N GLU A 505 15.23 -19.19 14.22
CA GLU A 505 14.11 -18.76 15.08
C GLU A 505 13.66 -17.33 14.75
N LEU A 506 14.60 -16.41 14.46
CA LEU A 506 14.33 -15.03 14.05
C LEU A 506 13.94 -14.90 12.56
N ASP A 507 14.02 -15.99 11.77
CA ASP A 507 13.55 -16.02 10.38
C ASP A 507 12.03 -16.15 10.28
N CYS A 508 11.34 -16.44 11.39
CA CYS A 508 9.91 -16.69 11.39
C CYS A 508 9.10 -15.48 10.91
N SER A 509 9.57 -14.25 11.13
CA SER A 509 8.85 -13.01 10.79
C SER A 509 8.97 -12.61 9.32
N ARG A 510 9.90 -13.21 8.56
CA ARG A 510 10.15 -12.85 7.16
C ARG A 510 9.03 -13.39 6.28
N LEU A 511 8.54 -12.59 5.34
CA LEU A 511 7.63 -13.00 4.29
C LEU A 511 8.37 -13.28 2.97
N ASP A 512 7.78 -14.12 2.13
CA ASP A 512 8.22 -14.34 0.76
C ASP A 512 7.22 -13.82 -0.30
N TRP A 513 7.56 -13.99 -1.58
CA TRP A 513 6.76 -13.50 -2.69
C TRP A 513 5.42 -14.24 -2.86
N THR A 514 5.34 -15.51 -2.43
CA THR A 514 4.10 -16.30 -2.50
C THR A 514 3.07 -15.77 -1.51
N GLU A 515 3.56 -15.40 -0.31
CA GLU A 515 2.76 -14.82 0.76
C GLU A 515 2.32 -13.40 0.41
N ALA A 516 3.21 -12.59 -0.17
CA ALA A 516 2.87 -11.28 -0.68
C ALA A 516 1.80 -11.36 -1.80
N PHE A 517 1.92 -12.33 -2.71
CA PHE A 517 0.92 -12.56 -3.76
C PHE A 517 -0.44 -12.99 -3.20
N TRP A 518 -0.46 -13.83 -2.16
CA TRP A 518 -1.69 -14.15 -1.44
C TRP A 518 -2.32 -12.90 -0.81
N LEU A 519 -1.52 -12.06 -0.12
CA LEU A 519 -2.00 -10.82 0.50
C LEU A 519 -2.58 -9.83 -0.52
N ALA A 520 -2.04 -9.79 -1.74
CA ALA A 520 -2.51 -8.96 -2.85
C ALA A 520 -3.75 -9.51 -3.58
N THR A 521 -4.16 -10.75 -3.30
CA THR A 521 -5.27 -11.45 -3.96
C THR A 521 -6.27 -11.99 -2.94
N GLN A 522 -6.21 -13.28 -2.59
CA GLN A 522 -7.16 -13.92 -1.68
C GLN A 522 -7.18 -13.30 -0.28
N GLY A 523 -6.04 -12.85 0.24
CA GLY A 523 -5.96 -12.15 1.53
C GLY A 523 -6.70 -10.81 1.53
N GLY A 524 -6.49 -10.00 0.49
CA GLY A 524 -7.26 -8.78 0.26
C GLY A 524 -8.76 -9.04 0.09
N ALA A 525 -9.13 -10.09 -0.64
CA ALA A 525 -10.54 -10.46 -0.82
C ALA A 525 -11.17 -10.83 0.53
N ALA A 526 -10.48 -11.64 1.35
CA ALA A 526 -10.94 -12.04 2.66
C ALA A 526 -11.12 -10.85 3.62
N ALA A 527 -10.24 -9.84 3.57
CA ALA A 527 -10.34 -8.63 4.37
C ALA A 527 -11.63 -7.83 4.09
N LEU A 528 -12.06 -7.76 2.83
CA LEU A 528 -13.29 -7.08 2.41
C LEU A 528 -14.56 -7.97 2.48
N GLY A 529 -14.43 -9.22 2.94
CA GLY A 529 -15.53 -10.19 2.92
C GLY A 529 -15.89 -10.70 1.52
N LEU A 530 -14.98 -10.54 0.55
CA LEU A 530 -15.12 -10.97 -0.84
C LEU A 530 -14.45 -12.31 -1.14
N GLY A 531 -13.94 -13.03 -0.13
CA GLY A 531 -13.19 -14.28 -0.33
C GLY A 531 -13.94 -15.40 -1.08
N ASN A 532 -15.28 -15.34 -1.14
CA ASN A 532 -16.14 -16.24 -1.91
C ASN A 532 -16.59 -15.63 -3.26
N VAL A 533 -16.25 -14.38 -3.53
CA VAL A 533 -16.63 -13.62 -4.74
C VAL A 533 -15.45 -13.50 -5.69
N CYS A 534 -14.25 -13.21 -5.21
CA CYS A 534 -13.03 -13.08 -6.01
C CYS A 534 -11.78 -13.47 -5.18
N GLY A 535 -10.58 -13.18 -5.69
CA GLY A 535 -9.30 -13.47 -5.02
C GLY A 535 -8.61 -14.77 -5.48
N THR A 536 -9.38 -15.70 -6.07
CA THR A 536 -8.90 -16.90 -6.75
C THR A 536 -9.72 -17.14 -8.02
N LEU A 537 -9.28 -18.07 -8.87
CA LEU A 537 -9.97 -18.49 -10.10
C LEU A 537 -10.70 -19.82 -9.88
N GLU A 538 -11.53 -19.88 -8.84
CA GLU A 538 -12.31 -21.08 -8.49
C GLU A 538 -13.74 -21.01 -9.05
N VAL A 539 -14.33 -22.17 -9.35
CA VAL A 539 -15.72 -22.27 -9.82
C VAL A 539 -16.68 -21.60 -8.84
N GLY A 540 -17.61 -20.82 -9.38
CA GLY A 540 -18.60 -20.02 -8.63
C GLY A 540 -18.14 -18.59 -8.32
N LYS A 541 -16.85 -18.26 -8.49
CA LYS A 541 -16.34 -16.89 -8.28
C LYS A 541 -16.48 -16.02 -9.53
N SER A 542 -16.48 -14.70 -9.32
CA SER A 542 -16.34 -13.68 -10.35
C SER A 542 -15.02 -13.85 -11.10
N PHE A 543 -15.05 -13.77 -12.42
CA PHE A 543 -13.85 -13.77 -13.24
C PHE A 543 -13.19 -12.38 -13.22
N ASP A 544 -12.48 -12.11 -12.13
CA ASP A 544 -11.65 -10.92 -11.93
C ASP A 544 -10.18 -11.36 -12.09
N ALA A 545 -9.60 -11.16 -13.27
CA ALA A 545 -8.36 -11.84 -13.68
C ALA A 545 -7.42 -10.96 -14.52
N LEU A 546 -6.15 -11.35 -14.57
CA LEU A 546 -5.10 -10.73 -15.36
C LEU A 546 -4.52 -11.74 -16.33
N ARG A 547 -4.34 -11.34 -17.59
CA ARG A 547 -3.42 -12.02 -18.50
C ARG A 547 -2.09 -11.31 -18.41
N VAL A 548 -1.09 -12.05 -17.97
CA VAL A 548 0.30 -11.60 -17.84
C VAL A 548 1.09 -12.18 -18.99
N ASP A 549 1.84 -11.33 -19.70
CA ASP A 549 2.77 -11.69 -20.75
C ASP A 549 4.20 -11.34 -20.30
N THR A 550 5.01 -12.37 -20.08
CA THR A 550 6.39 -12.24 -19.62
C THR A 550 7.39 -12.01 -20.77
N GLN A 551 6.95 -12.11 -22.03
CA GLN A 551 7.79 -11.97 -23.21
C GLN A 551 7.61 -10.61 -23.92
N ASN A 552 6.47 -9.94 -23.73
CA ASN A 552 6.11 -8.69 -24.39
C ASN A 552 6.68 -7.42 -23.73
N SER A 553 7.67 -7.53 -22.85
CA SER A 553 8.24 -6.35 -22.18
C SER A 553 9.76 -6.41 -22.06
N ALA A 554 10.39 -5.24 -22.09
CA ALA A 554 11.79 -5.07 -21.68
C ALA A 554 11.97 -4.92 -20.16
N ALA A 555 10.97 -5.23 -19.33
CA ALA A 555 11.07 -5.08 -17.88
C ALA A 555 12.02 -6.12 -17.26
N PHE A 556 12.00 -7.36 -17.76
CA PHE A 556 12.88 -8.44 -17.33
C PHE A 556 12.97 -9.54 -18.39
N ASP A 557 13.99 -10.40 -18.28
CA ASP A 557 14.23 -11.50 -19.20
C ASP A 557 13.83 -12.86 -18.59
N VAL A 558 13.23 -13.71 -19.43
CA VAL A 558 13.01 -15.14 -19.18
C VAL A 558 13.97 -15.93 -20.07
N PHE A 559 14.79 -16.77 -19.45
CA PHE A 559 15.79 -17.61 -20.10
C PHE A 559 15.27 -19.03 -20.28
N ALA A 560 15.86 -19.78 -21.21
CA ALA A 560 15.45 -21.16 -21.52
C ALA A 560 15.51 -22.15 -20.33
N ALA A 561 16.25 -21.80 -19.27
CA ALA A 561 16.35 -22.61 -18.05
C ALA A 561 15.26 -22.29 -17.01
N ASP A 562 14.54 -21.18 -17.16
CA ASP A 562 13.48 -20.79 -16.24
C ASP A 562 12.25 -21.68 -16.44
N THR A 563 11.71 -22.20 -15.34
CA THR A 563 10.41 -22.85 -15.33
C THR A 563 9.28 -21.82 -15.44
N PRO A 564 8.03 -22.24 -15.74
CA PRO A 564 6.88 -21.33 -15.67
C PRO A 564 6.72 -20.65 -14.31
N LEU A 565 7.10 -21.34 -13.22
CA LEU A 565 7.07 -20.77 -11.88
C LEU A 565 8.15 -19.70 -11.68
N ASP A 566 9.37 -19.93 -12.20
CA ASP A 566 10.45 -18.93 -12.16
C ASP A 566 10.06 -17.66 -12.93
N ALA A 567 9.45 -17.82 -14.11
CA ALA A 567 8.95 -16.71 -14.92
C ALA A 567 7.86 -15.92 -14.17
N PHE A 568 6.93 -16.59 -13.50
CA PHE A 568 5.92 -15.93 -12.68
C PHE A 568 6.52 -15.22 -11.46
N GLN A 569 7.47 -15.84 -10.77
CA GLN A 569 8.18 -15.20 -9.66
C GLN A 569 8.95 -13.96 -10.13
N LYS A 570 9.58 -14.01 -11.32
CA LYS A 570 10.21 -12.84 -11.94
C LYS A 570 9.20 -11.75 -12.25
N PHE A 571 8.01 -12.08 -12.74
CA PHE A 571 6.94 -11.08 -12.91
C PHE A 571 6.58 -10.40 -11.59
N VAL A 572 6.37 -11.15 -10.50
CA VAL A 572 6.07 -10.58 -9.18
C VAL A 572 7.19 -9.63 -8.71
N ASN A 573 8.46 -10.00 -8.92
CA ASN A 573 9.61 -9.25 -8.40
C ASN A 573 10.16 -8.15 -9.33
N LEU A 574 9.97 -8.26 -10.65
CA LEU A 574 10.59 -7.40 -11.66
C LEU A 574 9.60 -6.79 -12.66
N GLY A 575 8.42 -7.39 -12.84
CA GLY A 575 7.42 -6.93 -13.81
C GLY A 575 6.78 -5.57 -13.48
N ASP A 576 6.01 -5.05 -14.41
CA ASP A 576 5.19 -3.85 -14.22
C ASP A 576 3.93 -3.90 -15.09
N ASP A 577 3.25 -2.75 -15.28
CA ASP A 577 2.05 -2.64 -16.10
C ASP A 577 2.24 -3.09 -17.56
N ARG A 578 3.48 -3.06 -18.08
CA ARG A 578 3.78 -3.52 -19.44
C ARG A 578 3.61 -5.03 -19.60
N ASN A 579 3.74 -5.79 -18.51
CA ASN A 579 3.53 -7.24 -18.51
C ASN A 579 2.07 -7.63 -18.38
N ILE A 580 1.19 -6.72 -17.94
CA ILE A 580 -0.23 -7.02 -17.77
C ILE A 580 -0.92 -6.72 -19.10
N SER A 581 -1.06 -7.73 -19.96
CA SER A 581 -1.58 -7.54 -21.31
C SER A 581 -3.08 -7.22 -21.30
N THR A 582 -3.84 -7.89 -20.43
CA THR A 582 -5.30 -7.78 -20.36
C THR A 582 -5.77 -7.88 -18.91
N VAL A 583 -6.81 -7.12 -18.58
CA VAL A 583 -7.47 -7.13 -17.26
C VAL A 583 -8.94 -7.39 -17.47
N TRP A 584 -9.51 -8.31 -16.69
CA TRP A 584 -10.93 -8.60 -16.67
C TRP A 584 -11.52 -8.35 -15.30
N VAL A 585 -12.75 -7.84 -15.27
CA VAL A 585 -13.61 -7.82 -14.08
C VAL A 585 -14.97 -8.36 -14.49
N ARG A 586 -15.48 -9.35 -13.75
CA ARG A 586 -16.69 -10.11 -14.13
C ARG A 586 -16.67 -10.58 -15.59
N GLY A 587 -15.53 -11.10 -16.06
CA GLY A 587 -15.40 -11.60 -17.43
C GLY A 587 -15.40 -10.51 -18.53
N GLN A 588 -15.48 -9.23 -18.17
CA GLN A 588 -15.43 -8.12 -19.13
C GLN A 588 -14.03 -7.52 -19.14
N GLU A 589 -13.47 -7.34 -20.34
CA GLU A 589 -12.16 -6.70 -20.51
C GLU A 589 -12.24 -5.22 -20.14
N ILE A 590 -11.29 -4.77 -19.32
CA ILE A 590 -11.21 -3.41 -18.79
C ILE A 590 -10.18 -2.60 -19.57
N SER A 591 -10.58 -1.42 -20.02
CA SER A 591 -9.65 -0.50 -20.67
C SER A 591 -8.55 -0.05 -19.70
N LYS A 592 -7.30 -0.10 -20.17
CA LYS A 592 -6.11 0.37 -19.44
C LYS A 592 -5.73 1.83 -19.76
N THR A 593 -6.42 2.47 -20.71
CA THR A 593 -6.12 3.84 -21.16
C THR A 593 -7.11 4.84 -20.57
N PRO A 594 -6.67 6.03 -20.10
CA PRO A 594 -7.53 7.04 -19.47
C PRO A 594 -8.87 7.24 -20.17
#